data_AF-A0A7Y5RPX1-F1
#
_entry.id   AF-A0A7Y5RPX1-F1
#
_cell.length_a   1.000
_cell.length_b   1.000
_cell.length_c   1.000
_cell.angle_alpha   90.00
_cell.angle_beta   90.00
_cell.angle_gamma   90.00
#
_symmetry.space_group_name_H-M   'P 1'
#
loop_
_entity.id
_entity.type
_entity.pdbx_description
1 polymer ?
#
loop_
_entity_poly.entity_id
_entity_poly.type
_entity_poly.pdbx_seq_one_letter_code
_entity_poly.pdbx_strand_id
1 'polypeptide(L)'
;MRIRYCAIVIACAALTACANAPEELREDLRFETVGQSPDAAIQRDIQILKGTLSGDALEASPYKPSSPAMRWQAAHNLGQRRSLAAYDALVARGVSEIADANQSVRRECVIALGKLDYSGPRDPLRVKLIPLLRDQLIGEGLSDGAKTFRETDPQVRYALLDTLISLGMPAGYDIETSLEGTMGYRDVASELHTIAVKFGSKEVLTSARNSLLHEAMLERALDGLRIVTGTTRAMFDAQRAISPTTDEFIAWWIERIKVMPLMESS
;
A
#
# COMPACT_ATOMS: atom_id res chain seq x y z
N MET A 1 -17.54 -19.78 -9.25
CA MET A 1 -18.11 -19.76 -7.88
C MET A 1 -17.18 -20.34 -6.79
N ARG A 2 -16.11 -21.10 -7.11
CA ARG A 2 -15.19 -21.71 -6.13
C ARG A 2 -14.04 -20.82 -5.63
N ILE A 3 -13.77 -19.68 -6.27
CA ILE A 3 -12.65 -18.77 -5.92
C ILE A 3 -12.98 -17.90 -4.70
N ARG A 4 -14.27 -17.62 -4.43
CA ARG A 4 -14.72 -16.77 -3.30
C ARG A 4 -14.56 -17.45 -1.92
N TYR A 5 -14.47 -18.77 -1.87
CA TYR A 5 -14.32 -19.49 -0.60
C TYR A 5 -12.86 -19.54 -0.09
N CYS A 6 -11.86 -19.48 -0.97
CA CYS A 6 -10.45 -19.54 -0.55
C CYS A 6 -9.98 -18.22 0.09
N ALA A 7 -10.46 -17.06 -0.38
CA ALA A 7 -10.13 -15.77 0.22
C ALA A 7 -10.71 -15.61 1.63
N ILE A 8 -11.93 -16.13 1.86
CA ILE A 8 -12.59 -16.08 3.18
C ILE A 8 -11.93 -17.05 4.17
N VAL A 9 -11.55 -18.26 3.73
CA VAL A 9 -10.90 -19.24 4.61
C VAL A 9 -9.45 -18.84 4.97
N ILE A 10 -8.73 -18.15 4.08
CA ILE A 10 -7.37 -17.67 4.37
C ILE A 10 -7.39 -16.40 5.24
N ALA A 11 -8.39 -15.52 5.06
CA ALA A 11 -8.64 -14.43 6.01
C ALA A 11 -8.97 -14.99 7.41
N CYS A 12 -9.77 -16.06 7.49
CA CYS A 12 -10.03 -16.76 8.75
C CYS A 12 -8.79 -17.42 9.36
N ALA A 13 -7.85 -17.94 8.55
CA ALA A 13 -6.62 -18.58 9.04
C ALA A 13 -5.60 -17.55 9.59
N ALA A 14 -5.48 -16.38 8.95
CA ALA A 14 -4.69 -15.27 9.48
C ALA A 14 -5.33 -14.67 10.75
N LEU A 15 -6.67 -14.62 10.81
CA LEU A 15 -7.41 -14.21 12.00
C LEU A 15 -7.30 -15.23 13.13
N THR A 16 -7.26 -16.54 12.87
CA THR A 16 -7.12 -17.57 13.93
C THR A 16 -5.70 -17.66 14.49
N ALA A 17 -4.66 -17.40 13.68
CA ALA A 17 -3.29 -17.28 14.17
C ALA A 17 -3.08 -16.03 15.06
N CYS A 18 -3.84 -14.95 14.81
CA CYS A 18 -3.83 -13.72 15.63
C CYS A 18 -4.86 -13.72 16.77
N ALA A 19 -5.89 -14.59 16.71
CA ALA A 19 -6.93 -14.69 17.73
C ALA A 19 -6.42 -15.33 19.03
N ASN A 20 -5.33 -16.10 18.97
CA ASN A 20 -4.70 -16.76 20.13
C ASN A 20 -3.68 -15.88 20.88
N ALA A 21 -3.59 -14.58 20.59
CA ALA A 21 -2.94 -13.66 21.52
C ALA A 21 -3.83 -13.56 22.78
N PRO A 22 -3.29 -13.79 24.00
CA PRO A 22 -4.04 -13.67 25.25
C PRO A 22 -4.79 -12.34 25.32
N GLU A 23 -6.04 -12.36 25.78
CA GLU A 23 -6.92 -11.19 25.87
C GLU A 23 -6.29 -10.06 26.73
N GLU A 24 -5.46 -10.43 27.70
CA GLU A 24 -4.66 -9.53 28.53
C GLU A 24 -3.71 -8.63 27.72
N LEU A 25 -3.15 -9.11 26.60
CA LEU A 25 -2.28 -8.30 25.72
C LEU A 25 -3.06 -7.28 24.86
N ARG A 26 -4.39 -7.42 24.74
CA ARG A 26 -5.25 -6.48 24.00
C ARG A 26 -5.69 -5.30 24.85
N GLU A 27 -5.90 -5.51 26.16
CA GLU A 27 -6.31 -4.44 27.08
C GLU A 27 -5.16 -3.51 27.48
N ASP A 28 -3.93 -4.02 27.55
CA ASP A 28 -2.73 -3.24 27.91
C ASP A 28 -2.37 -2.10 26.94
N LEU A 29 -2.98 -2.06 25.74
CA LEU A 29 -2.82 -0.96 24.79
C LEU A 29 -3.93 0.11 24.88
N ARG A 30 -4.94 -0.08 25.73
CA ARG A 30 -5.97 0.92 26.06
C ARG A 30 -5.58 1.60 27.37
N PHE A 31 -4.84 2.71 27.28
CA PHE A 31 -4.54 3.51 28.46
C PHE A 31 -5.66 4.51 28.76
N GLU A 32 -6.28 4.40 29.93
CA GLU A 32 -7.10 5.46 30.51
C GLU A 32 -6.18 6.58 31.05
N THR A 33 -6.07 7.70 30.34
CA THR A 33 -5.34 8.89 30.81
C THR A 33 -6.27 9.85 31.52
N VAL A 34 -6.25 9.84 32.86
CA VAL A 34 -6.93 10.86 33.69
C VAL A 34 -6.07 12.14 33.71
N GLY A 35 -6.62 13.26 33.22
CA GLY A 35 -6.07 14.60 33.43
C GLY A 35 -5.15 15.19 32.35
N GLN A 36 -5.01 14.56 31.18
CA GLN A 36 -4.30 15.15 30.04
C GLN A 36 -5.26 15.79 29.03
N SER A 37 -4.82 16.85 28.35
CA SER A 37 -5.52 17.35 27.15
C SER A 37 -5.68 16.20 26.14
N PRO A 38 -6.84 16.06 25.48
CA PRO A 38 -7.08 15.01 24.49
C PRO A 38 -5.96 14.89 23.44
N ASP A 39 -5.40 16.01 23.01
CA ASP A 39 -4.31 16.04 22.03
C ASP A 39 -3.01 15.46 22.58
N ALA A 40 -2.70 15.71 23.86
CA ALA A 40 -1.49 15.19 24.50
C ALA A 40 -1.56 13.67 24.70
N ALA A 41 -2.75 13.14 25.00
CA ALA A 41 -2.98 11.70 25.10
C ALA A 41 -2.82 11.02 23.73
N ILE A 42 -3.39 11.59 22.67
CA ILE A 42 -3.24 11.07 21.29
C ILE A 42 -1.77 11.05 20.86
N GLN A 43 -1.02 12.13 21.13
CA GLN A 43 0.40 12.19 20.79
C GLN A 43 1.21 11.15 21.58
N ARG A 44 0.91 10.96 22.87
CA ARG A 44 1.54 9.94 23.70
C ARG A 44 1.27 8.53 23.16
N ASP A 45 0.01 8.23 22.82
CA ASP A 45 -0.38 6.96 22.20
C ASP A 45 0.41 6.70 20.91
N ILE A 46 0.52 7.69 20.03
CA ILE A 46 1.29 7.57 18.78
C ILE A 46 2.76 7.24 19.08
N GLN A 47 3.39 7.89 20.08
CA GLN A 47 4.78 7.58 20.43
C GLN A 47 4.94 6.16 20.98
N ILE A 48 4.02 5.69 21.82
CA ILE A 48 4.04 4.31 22.35
C ILE A 48 3.93 3.30 21.21
N LEU A 49 3.00 3.53 20.28
CA LEU A 49 2.80 2.66 19.12
C LEU A 49 4.02 2.67 18.19
N LYS A 50 4.66 3.83 17.98
CA LYS A 50 5.92 3.93 17.22
C LYS A 50 7.04 3.12 17.87
N GLY A 51 7.23 3.24 19.19
CA GLY A 51 8.23 2.43 19.92
C GLY A 51 7.95 0.93 19.78
N THR A 52 6.70 0.53 19.97
CA THR A 52 6.27 -0.87 19.79
C THR A 52 6.59 -1.39 18.40
N LEU A 53 6.31 -0.60 17.35
CA LEU A 53 6.57 -0.93 15.95
C LEU A 53 8.07 -0.99 15.61
N SER A 54 8.90 -0.10 16.18
CA SER A 54 10.35 -0.13 16.03
C SER A 54 10.97 -1.38 16.66
N GLY A 55 10.27 -2.02 17.59
CA GLY A 55 10.83 -3.12 18.37
C GLY A 55 11.79 -2.66 19.45
N ASP A 56 12.00 -1.34 19.56
CA ASP A 56 12.50 -0.67 20.74
C ASP A 56 11.45 -0.90 21.82
N ALA A 57 11.63 -1.96 22.61
CA ALA A 57 10.99 -2.00 23.90
C ALA A 57 11.33 -0.66 24.56
N LEU A 58 10.32 0.12 24.96
CA LEU A 58 10.53 1.19 25.93
C LEU A 58 11.46 0.59 26.99
N GLU A 59 12.65 1.15 27.21
CA GLU A 59 13.64 0.58 28.15
C GLU A 59 13.06 0.41 29.58
N ALA A 60 11.88 0.97 29.83
CA ALA A 60 11.08 0.84 31.05
C ALA A 60 9.97 -0.24 31.01
N SER A 61 9.79 -1.00 29.92
CA SER A 61 8.74 -2.03 29.82
C SER A 61 9.27 -3.40 30.26
N PRO A 62 8.65 -4.08 31.24
CA PRO A 62 9.04 -5.42 31.68
C PRO A 62 8.74 -6.54 30.65
N TYR A 63 8.23 -6.19 29.47
CA TYR A 63 7.80 -7.13 28.45
C TYR A 63 8.87 -7.35 27.36
N LYS A 64 9.01 -8.63 26.96
CA LYS A 64 9.89 -9.18 25.91
C LYS A 64 10.03 -8.28 24.66
N PRO A 65 11.12 -8.45 23.86
CA PRO A 65 11.25 -7.78 22.56
C PRO A 65 9.95 -7.91 21.77
N SER A 66 9.47 -6.78 21.23
CA SER A 66 8.16 -6.65 20.60
C SER A 66 7.93 -7.78 19.60
N SER A 67 6.93 -8.63 19.84
CA SER A 67 6.62 -9.75 18.93
C SER A 67 6.10 -9.23 17.58
N PRO A 68 6.21 -9.99 16.47
CA PRO A 68 5.61 -9.57 15.20
C PRO A 68 4.12 -9.26 15.29
N ALA A 69 3.37 -9.94 16.16
CA ALA A 69 1.96 -9.67 16.39
C ALA A 69 1.73 -8.28 17.03
N MET A 70 2.56 -7.90 18.01
CA MET A 70 2.52 -6.57 18.63
C MET A 70 2.89 -5.48 17.63
N ARG A 71 3.92 -5.70 16.81
CA ARG A 71 4.34 -4.75 15.76
C ARG A 71 3.26 -4.59 14.68
N TRP A 72 2.63 -5.69 14.28
CA TRP A 72 1.49 -5.66 13.36
C TRP A 72 0.34 -4.85 13.95
N GLN A 73 -0.04 -5.11 15.20
CA GLN A 73 -1.12 -4.38 15.88
C GLN A 73 -0.78 -2.90 16.04
N ALA A 74 0.50 -2.58 16.32
CA ALA A 74 0.96 -1.21 16.41
C ALA A 74 0.83 -0.48 15.07
N ALA A 75 1.27 -1.09 13.97
CA ALA A 75 1.08 -0.55 12.62
C ALA A 75 -0.40 -0.34 12.28
N HIS A 76 -1.25 -1.32 12.60
CA HIS A 76 -2.70 -1.21 12.41
C HIS A 76 -3.27 0.01 13.16
N ASN A 77 -2.96 0.12 14.45
CA ASN A 77 -3.47 1.18 15.31
C ASN A 77 -2.96 2.56 14.86
N LEU A 78 -1.69 2.67 14.45
CA LEU A 78 -1.16 3.91 13.85
C LEU A 78 -1.97 4.33 12.62
N GLY A 79 -2.30 3.39 11.74
CA GLY A 79 -3.17 3.63 10.58
C GLY A 79 -4.58 4.10 10.97
N GLN A 80 -5.17 3.56 12.04
CA GLN A 80 -6.48 3.98 12.54
C GLN A 80 -6.47 5.39 13.14
N ARG A 81 -5.33 5.85 13.67
CA ARG A 81 -5.17 7.23 14.15
C ARG A 81 -5.03 8.23 13.01
N ARG A 82 -4.73 7.76 11.80
CA ARG A 82 -4.60 8.57 10.57
C ARG A 82 -3.61 9.74 10.68
N SER A 83 -2.72 9.72 11.66
CA SER A 83 -1.82 10.83 11.97
C SER A 83 -0.52 10.75 11.16
N LEU A 84 -0.16 11.85 10.48
CA LEU A 84 1.11 11.97 9.78
C LEU A 84 2.35 11.84 10.71
N ALA A 85 2.19 11.99 12.03
CA ALA A 85 3.26 11.74 13.00
C ALA A 85 3.77 10.28 13.01
N ALA A 86 2.97 9.36 12.45
CA ALA A 86 3.32 7.94 12.29
C ALA A 86 4.16 7.66 11.03
N TYR A 87 4.23 8.61 10.07
CA TYR A 87 4.75 8.38 8.73
C TYR A 87 6.14 7.73 8.73
N ASP A 88 7.11 8.34 9.43
CA ASP A 88 8.50 7.87 9.40
C ASP A 88 8.64 6.44 9.97
N ALA A 89 7.91 6.11 11.02
CA ALA A 89 7.94 4.78 11.61
C ALA A 89 7.34 3.72 10.68
N LEU A 90 6.23 4.06 10.01
CA LEU A 90 5.59 3.18 9.04
C LEU A 90 6.44 2.98 7.79
N VAL A 91 7.07 4.05 7.27
CA VAL A 91 8.01 3.94 6.13
C VAL A 91 9.22 3.08 6.51
N ALA A 92 9.83 3.33 7.66
CA ALA A 92 11.01 2.59 8.12
C ALA A 92 10.75 1.07 8.19
N ARG A 93 9.53 0.66 8.58
CA ARG A 93 9.19 -0.76 8.77
C ARG A 93 8.43 -1.39 7.60
N GLY A 94 7.83 -0.60 6.72
CA GLY A 94 7.07 -1.09 5.56
C GLY A 94 7.81 -1.04 4.22
N VAL A 95 8.59 0.02 3.97
CA VAL A 95 9.04 0.41 2.63
C VAL A 95 10.52 0.84 2.59
N SER A 96 11.33 0.40 3.57
CA SER A 96 12.76 0.69 3.64
C SER A 96 13.64 -0.53 3.37
N GLU A 97 14.93 -0.32 3.14
CA GLU A 97 15.92 -1.41 2.98
C GLU A 97 16.06 -2.27 4.24
N ILE A 98 15.75 -1.70 5.40
CA ILE A 98 15.79 -2.35 6.71
C ILE A 98 14.36 -2.55 7.27
N ALA A 99 13.38 -2.74 6.37
CA ALA A 99 12.00 -3.02 6.72
C ALA A 99 11.85 -4.25 7.62
N ASP A 100 10.68 -4.42 8.22
CA ASP A 100 10.42 -5.54 9.13
C ASP A 100 10.63 -6.89 8.42
N ALA A 101 11.33 -7.82 9.08
CA ALA A 101 11.52 -9.17 8.54
C ALA A 101 10.18 -9.91 8.34
N ASN A 102 9.16 -9.60 9.14
CA ASN A 102 7.85 -10.22 9.04
C ASN A 102 6.97 -9.54 7.97
N GLN A 103 6.56 -10.31 6.96
CA GLN A 103 5.74 -9.82 5.85
C GLN A 103 4.39 -9.25 6.28
N SER A 104 3.75 -9.79 7.32
CA SER A 104 2.46 -9.28 7.80
C SER A 104 2.63 -7.89 8.39
N VAL A 105 3.71 -7.64 9.12
CA VAL A 105 4.04 -6.32 9.66
C VAL A 105 4.30 -5.34 8.51
N ARG A 106 5.11 -5.72 7.51
CA ARG A 106 5.36 -4.86 6.33
C ARG A 106 4.05 -4.50 5.62
N ARG A 107 3.21 -5.51 5.34
CA ARG A 107 1.90 -5.34 4.70
C ARG A 107 1.03 -4.33 5.46
N GLU A 108 0.94 -4.47 6.78
CA GLU A 108 0.12 -3.58 7.59
C GLU A 108 0.70 -2.16 7.66
N CYS A 109 2.02 -2.02 7.69
CA CYS A 109 2.66 -0.70 7.61
C CYS A 109 2.31 0.01 6.30
N VAL A 110 2.35 -0.72 5.18
CA VAL A 110 1.97 -0.19 3.86
C VAL A 110 0.50 0.21 3.82
N ILE A 111 -0.41 -0.64 4.32
CA ILE A 111 -1.84 -0.31 4.42
C ILE A 111 -2.06 0.93 5.31
N ALA A 112 -1.36 1.03 6.44
CA ALA A 112 -1.46 2.16 7.35
C ALA A 112 -0.96 3.46 6.70
N LEU A 113 0.09 3.42 5.87
CA LEU A 113 0.55 4.57 5.08
C LEU A 113 -0.54 5.10 4.14
N GLY A 114 -1.37 4.22 3.56
CA GLY A 114 -2.51 4.62 2.74
C GLY A 114 -3.67 5.26 3.50
N LYS A 115 -3.73 5.10 4.82
CA LYS A 115 -4.79 5.63 5.69
C LYS A 115 -4.49 7.00 6.30
N LEU A 116 -3.24 7.47 6.22
CA LEU A 116 -2.85 8.73 6.85
C LEU A 116 -3.60 9.92 6.22
N ASP A 117 -3.92 10.92 7.05
CA ASP A 117 -4.61 12.14 6.61
C ASP A 117 -3.62 13.12 5.98
N TYR A 118 -3.26 12.83 4.73
CA TYR A 118 -2.53 13.78 3.90
C TYR A 118 -3.37 15.02 3.67
N SER A 119 -2.75 16.19 3.79
CA SER A 119 -3.40 17.50 3.56
C SER A 119 -3.95 17.68 2.14
N GLY A 120 -3.55 16.78 1.24
CA GLY A 120 -4.08 16.66 -0.10
C GLY A 120 -3.04 16.08 -1.07
N PRO A 121 -3.27 16.26 -2.37
CA PRO A 121 -2.42 15.73 -3.42
C PRO A 121 -0.98 16.26 -3.39
N ARG A 122 -0.80 17.50 -2.92
CA ARG A 122 0.52 18.13 -2.78
C ARG A 122 1.19 17.91 -1.43
N ASP A 123 0.57 17.12 -0.55
CA ASP A 123 1.19 16.83 0.74
C ASP A 123 2.62 16.29 0.52
N PRO A 124 3.65 16.93 1.10
CA PRO A 124 5.03 16.54 0.84
C PRO A 124 5.32 15.08 1.18
N LEU A 125 4.64 14.52 2.20
CA LEU A 125 4.80 13.13 2.61
C LEU A 125 4.12 12.17 1.64
N ARG A 126 2.96 12.55 1.09
CA ARG A 126 2.30 11.80 0.00
C ARG A 126 3.20 11.74 -1.23
N VAL A 127 3.67 12.90 -1.70
CA VAL A 127 4.50 13.01 -2.91
C VAL A 127 5.80 12.23 -2.74
N LYS A 128 6.39 12.22 -1.54
CA LYS A 128 7.57 11.42 -1.22
C LYS A 128 7.26 9.91 -1.16
N LEU A 129 6.08 9.51 -0.70
CA LEU A 129 5.71 8.11 -0.53
C LEU A 129 5.50 7.38 -1.86
N ILE A 130 4.93 8.06 -2.85
CA ILE A 130 4.61 7.50 -4.17
C ILE A 130 5.82 6.80 -4.84
N PRO A 131 6.97 7.46 -5.04
CA PRO A 131 8.15 6.82 -5.62
C PRO A 131 8.71 5.71 -4.71
N LEU A 132 8.62 5.85 -3.39
CA LEU A 132 9.06 4.78 -2.45
C LEU A 132 8.24 3.50 -2.63
N LEU A 133 6.92 3.60 -2.77
CA LEU A 133 6.05 2.45 -3.01
C LEU A 133 6.37 1.78 -4.36
N ARG A 134 6.60 2.59 -5.40
CA ARG A 134 7.02 2.12 -6.72
C ARG A 134 8.36 1.40 -6.66
N ASP A 135 9.37 1.99 -6.03
CA ASP A 135 10.70 1.39 -5.89
C ASP A 135 10.68 0.10 -5.06
N GLN A 136 9.89 0.06 -3.99
CA GLN A 136 9.72 -1.15 -3.21
C GLN A 136 9.03 -2.26 -4.01
N LEU A 137 8.10 -1.90 -4.90
CA LEU A 137 7.40 -2.87 -5.73
C LEU A 137 8.29 -3.42 -6.83
N ILE A 138 8.84 -2.56 -7.70
CA ILE A 138 9.52 -2.98 -8.94
C ILE A 138 11.05 -2.92 -8.90
N GLY A 139 11.64 -2.24 -7.91
CA GLY A 139 13.07 -1.95 -7.81
C GLY A 139 13.57 -1.02 -8.92
N GLU A 140 14.53 -0.14 -8.61
CA GLU A 140 15.42 0.35 -9.67
C GLU A 140 16.31 -0.83 -10.08
N GLY A 141 16.39 -1.09 -11.39
CA GLY A 141 17.26 -2.14 -11.91
C GLY A 141 18.69 -1.84 -11.47
N LEU A 142 19.17 -2.54 -10.45
CA LEU A 142 20.60 -2.63 -10.18
C LEU A 142 21.26 -3.09 -11.48
N SER A 143 22.33 -2.39 -11.82
CA SER A 143 23.09 -2.32 -13.06
C SER A 143 23.66 -3.65 -13.58
N ASP A 144 23.19 -4.80 -13.09
CA ASP A 144 23.80 -6.09 -13.34
C ASP A 144 22.75 -7.21 -13.45
N GLY A 145 21.91 -7.11 -14.49
CA GLY A 145 21.20 -8.25 -15.13
C GLY A 145 20.14 -9.01 -14.32
N ALA A 146 20.15 -8.98 -12.99
CA ALA A 146 19.15 -9.59 -12.11
C ALA A 146 18.14 -8.52 -11.71
N LYS A 147 17.24 -8.19 -12.64
CA LYS A 147 16.11 -7.26 -12.48
C LYS A 147 15.04 -7.85 -11.55
N THR A 148 15.36 -8.09 -10.28
CA THR A 148 14.44 -8.65 -9.29
C THR A 148 13.59 -7.56 -8.65
N PHE A 149 12.28 -7.81 -8.54
CA PHE A 149 11.38 -7.03 -7.68
C PHE A 149 11.94 -6.98 -6.24
N ARG A 150 11.95 -5.80 -5.61
CA ARG A 150 12.51 -5.63 -4.26
C ARG A 150 11.66 -6.34 -3.21
N GLU A 151 10.34 -6.15 -3.23
CA GLU A 151 9.43 -6.97 -2.42
C GLU A 151 9.18 -8.31 -3.12
N THR A 152 9.25 -9.41 -2.37
CA THR A 152 9.06 -10.77 -2.88
C THR A 152 7.75 -11.39 -2.45
N ASP A 153 7.19 -10.92 -1.33
CA ASP A 153 5.91 -11.42 -0.82
C ASP A 153 4.73 -10.90 -1.66
N PRO A 154 3.89 -11.77 -2.24
CA PRO A 154 2.75 -11.36 -3.05
C PRO A 154 1.75 -10.46 -2.32
N GLN A 155 1.50 -10.71 -1.03
CA GLN A 155 0.52 -9.93 -0.28
C GLN A 155 1.01 -8.53 0.02
N VAL A 156 2.31 -8.37 0.30
CA VAL A 156 2.92 -7.05 0.45
C VAL A 156 2.90 -6.30 -0.90
N ARG A 157 3.16 -6.98 -2.03
CA ARG A 157 3.05 -6.36 -3.37
C ARG A 157 1.64 -5.82 -3.66
N TYR A 158 0.60 -6.59 -3.35
CA TYR A 158 -0.78 -6.11 -3.46
C TYR A 158 -1.01 -4.89 -2.58
N ALA A 159 -0.56 -4.91 -1.32
CA ALA A 159 -0.72 -3.78 -0.43
C ALA A 159 0.00 -2.52 -0.95
N LEU A 160 1.22 -2.66 -1.51
CA LEU A 160 1.95 -1.54 -2.13
C LEU A 160 1.15 -0.94 -3.28
N LEU A 161 0.62 -1.78 -4.17
CA LEU A 161 -0.14 -1.36 -5.34
C LEU A 161 -1.48 -0.73 -4.95
N ASP A 162 -2.23 -1.34 -4.02
CA ASP A 162 -3.51 -0.82 -3.55
C ASP A 162 -3.33 0.50 -2.79
N THR A 163 -2.26 0.63 -2.02
CA THR A 163 -1.90 1.88 -1.34
C THR A 163 -1.54 2.96 -2.37
N LEU A 164 -0.79 2.62 -3.41
CA LEU A 164 -0.50 3.57 -4.48
C LEU A 164 -1.79 4.04 -5.17
N ILE A 165 -2.71 3.13 -5.49
CA ILE A 165 -4.02 3.46 -6.05
C ILE A 165 -4.80 4.39 -5.11
N SER A 166 -4.85 4.08 -3.80
CA SER A 166 -5.59 4.90 -2.83
C SER A 166 -5.01 6.31 -2.71
N LEU A 167 -3.68 6.47 -2.77
CA LEU A 167 -3.04 7.79 -2.80
C LEU A 167 -3.36 8.58 -4.07
N GLY A 168 -3.81 7.91 -5.14
CA GLY A 168 -4.25 8.52 -6.39
C GLY A 168 -5.67 9.05 -6.33
N MET A 169 -6.45 8.68 -5.32
CA MET A 169 -7.87 9.03 -5.22
C MET A 169 -8.09 10.29 -4.36
N PRO A 170 -9.08 11.14 -4.71
CA PRO A 170 -9.48 12.23 -3.84
C PRO A 170 -9.99 11.72 -2.49
N ALA A 171 -9.79 12.49 -1.42
CA ALA A 171 -10.26 12.14 -0.08
C ALA A 171 -11.78 11.89 -0.07
N GLY A 172 -12.21 10.84 0.63
CA GLY A 172 -13.62 10.43 0.71
C GLY A 172 -14.07 9.48 -0.41
N TYR A 173 -13.19 9.14 -1.36
CA TYR A 173 -13.44 8.09 -2.34
C TYR A 173 -12.71 6.81 -1.92
N ASP A 174 -13.45 5.70 -1.86
CA ASP A 174 -12.83 4.38 -1.76
C ASP A 174 -12.75 3.72 -3.15
N ILE A 175 -11.95 2.66 -3.24
CA ILE A 175 -11.70 1.91 -4.49
C ILE A 175 -13.00 1.27 -5.02
N GLU A 176 -13.93 0.92 -4.15
CA GLU A 176 -15.19 0.22 -4.44
C GLU A 176 -16.33 1.18 -4.83
N THR A 177 -16.31 2.42 -4.33
CA THR A 177 -17.32 3.47 -4.50
C THR A 177 -16.87 4.58 -5.45
N SER A 178 -15.69 4.47 -6.05
CA SER A 178 -15.19 5.38 -7.09
C SER A 178 -16.26 5.58 -8.17
N LEU A 179 -16.88 6.77 -8.17
CA LEU A 179 -17.81 7.17 -9.20
C LEU A 179 -17.08 7.27 -10.55
N GLU A 180 -17.66 6.69 -11.59
CA GLU A 180 -17.11 6.78 -12.94
C GLU A 180 -16.98 8.25 -13.35
N GLY A 181 -15.80 8.64 -13.87
CA GLY A 181 -15.53 10.01 -14.32
C GLY A 181 -14.79 10.91 -13.34
N THR A 182 -14.61 10.51 -12.07
CA THR A 182 -13.72 11.25 -11.14
C THR A 182 -12.27 10.95 -11.49
N MET A 183 -11.53 11.97 -11.94
CA MET A 183 -10.09 11.87 -12.17
C MET A 183 -9.33 12.01 -10.85
N GLY A 184 -8.46 11.05 -10.59
CA GLY A 184 -7.45 11.08 -9.55
C GLY A 184 -6.21 11.89 -9.95
N TYR A 185 -5.10 11.61 -9.30
CA TYR A 185 -3.87 12.39 -9.44
C TYR A 185 -2.92 11.81 -10.50
N ARG A 186 -2.43 12.69 -11.37
CA ARG A 186 -1.58 12.35 -12.52
C ARG A 186 -0.24 11.71 -12.14
N ASP A 187 0.33 12.09 -10.99
CA ASP A 187 1.58 11.53 -10.47
C ASP A 187 1.45 10.03 -10.20
N VAL A 188 0.39 9.63 -9.51
CA VAL A 188 0.06 8.23 -9.25
C VAL A 188 -0.24 7.47 -10.54
N ALA A 189 -1.00 8.06 -11.47
CA ALA A 189 -1.26 7.43 -12.77
C ALA A 189 0.06 7.17 -13.54
N SER A 190 1.03 8.09 -13.45
CA SER A 190 2.34 7.93 -14.10
C SER A 190 3.15 6.78 -13.50
N GLU A 191 3.13 6.62 -12.17
CA GLU A 191 3.81 5.50 -11.50
C GLU A 191 3.10 4.16 -11.76
N LEU A 192 1.77 4.13 -11.76
CA LEU A 192 1.00 2.94 -12.11
C LEU A 192 1.28 2.49 -13.55
N HIS A 193 1.44 3.42 -14.49
CA HIS A 193 1.87 3.11 -15.85
C HIS A 193 3.28 2.51 -15.88
N THR A 194 4.23 3.07 -15.13
CA THR A 194 5.59 2.52 -15.02
C THR A 194 5.58 1.08 -14.48
N ILE A 195 4.74 0.82 -13.48
CA ILE A 195 4.52 -0.52 -12.92
C ILE A 195 3.91 -1.46 -13.97
N ALA A 196 2.89 -1.01 -14.70
CA ALA A 196 2.26 -1.80 -15.76
C ALA A 196 3.25 -2.16 -16.88
N VAL A 197 4.10 -1.22 -17.32
CA VAL A 197 5.19 -1.47 -18.29
C VAL A 197 6.12 -2.57 -17.78
N LYS A 198 6.53 -2.50 -16.50
CA LYS A 198 7.41 -3.52 -15.91
C LYS A 198 6.77 -4.91 -15.91
N PHE A 199 5.54 -5.02 -15.41
CA PHE A 199 4.85 -6.32 -15.32
C PHE A 199 4.39 -6.86 -16.68
N GLY A 200 4.10 -5.98 -17.64
CA GLY A 200 3.73 -6.34 -19.01
C GLY A 200 4.90 -6.75 -19.90
N SER A 201 6.15 -6.50 -19.46
CA SER A 201 7.33 -6.87 -20.24
C SER A 201 7.40 -8.38 -20.48
N LYS A 202 7.72 -8.77 -21.73
CA LYS A 202 7.83 -10.18 -22.15
C LYS A 202 8.80 -10.96 -21.27
N GLU A 203 9.89 -10.34 -20.82
CA GLU A 203 10.88 -10.93 -19.90
C GLU A 203 10.23 -11.39 -18.58
N VAL A 204 9.33 -10.59 -18.02
CA VAL A 204 8.66 -10.86 -16.73
C VAL A 204 7.56 -11.91 -16.90
N LEU A 205 6.80 -11.84 -17.99
CA LEU A 205 5.69 -12.75 -18.27
C LEU A 205 6.15 -14.16 -18.68
N THR A 206 7.30 -14.27 -19.36
CA THR A 206 7.87 -15.57 -19.78
C THR A 206 8.59 -16.31 -18.64
N SER A 207 8.83 -15.65 -17.50
CA SER A 207 9.41 -16.30 -16.33
C SER A 207 8.43 -17.30 -15.69
N ALA A 208 8.66 -18.60 -15.93
CA ALA A 208 7.75 -19.69 -15.57
C ALA A 208 7.42 -19.82 -14.06
N ARG A 209 8.26 -19.24 -13.18
CA ARG A 209 8.06 -19.36 -11.73
C ARG A 209 6.99 -18.42 -11.15
N ASN A 210 6.60 -17.34 -11.84
CA ASN A 210 5.72 -16.31 -11.28
C ASN A 210 4.74 -15.68 -12.30
N SER A 211 4.54 -16.28 -13.47
CA SER A 211 3.75 -15.69 -14.56
C SER A 211 2.33 -15.28 -14.14
N LEU A 212 1.60 -16.13 -13.41
CA LEU A 212 0.24 -15.82 -12.94
C LEU A 212 0.19 -14.67 -11.94
N LEU A 213 1.19 -14.57 -11.05
CA LEU A 213 1.27 -13.45 -10.11
C LEU A 213 1.57 -12.15 -10.86
N HIS A 214 2.51 -12.17 -11.80
CA HIS A 214 2.86 -11.00 -12.59
C HIS A 214 1.70 -10.54 -13.48
N GLU A 215 0.94 -11.47 -14.05
CA GLU A 215 -0.29 -11.18 -14.78
C GLU A 215 -1.33 -10.54 -13.85
N ALA A 216 -1.55 -11.10 -12.66
CA ALA A 216 -2.48 -10.52 -11.70
C ALA A 216 -2.05 -9.13 -11.18
N MET A 217 -0.74 -8.88 -11.04
CA MET A 217 -0.18 -7.56 -10.74
C MET A 217 -0.39 -6.58 -11.88
N LEU A 218 -0.16 -7.01 -13.13
CA LEU A 218 -0.41 -6.21 -14.32
C LEU A 218 -1.88 -5.81 -14.41
N GLU A 219 -2.79 -6.78 -14.29
CA GLU A 219 -4.23 -6.54 -14.30
C GLU A 219 -4.65 -5.56 -13.20
N ARG A 220 -4.08 -5.70 -12.00
CA ARG A 220 -4.37 -4.76 -10.91
C ARG A 220 -3.82 -3.36 -11.17
N ALA A 221 -2.64 -3.24 -11.77
CA ALA A 221 -2.08 -1.94 -12.14
C ALA A 221 -2.90 -1.25 -13.24
N LEU A 222 -3.37 -2.02 -14.24
CA LEU A 222 -4.26 -1.54 -15.30
C LEU A 222 -5.64 -1.12 -14.76
N ASP A 223 -6.20 -1.86 -13.82
CA ASP A 223 -7.43 -1.46 -13.13
C ASP A 223 -7.21 -0.23 -12.25
N GLY A 224 -6.05 -0.11 -11.60
CA GLY A 224 -5.62 1.10 -10.90
C GLY A 224 -5.55 2.32 -11.82
N LEU A 225 -4.93 2.18 -13.00
CA LEU A 225 -4.90 3.23 -14.03
C LEU A 225 -6.31 3.63 -14.46
N ARG A 226 -7.18 2.64 -14.67
CA ARG A 226 -8.59 2.90 -14.99
C ARG A 226 -9.26 3.75 -13.92
N ILE A 227 -9.10 3.38 -12.66
CA ILE A 227 -9.67 4.10 -11.51
C ILE A 227 -9.11 5.53 -11.43
N VAL A 228 -7.79 5.69 -11.39
CA VAL A 228 -7.14 6.99 -11.18
C VAL A 228 -7.31 7.93 -12.37
N THR A 229 -7.50 7.42 -13.59
CA THR A 229 -7.77 8.26 -14.77
C THR A 229 -9.26 8.55 -14.97
N GLY A 230 -10.15 8.01 -14.12
CA GLY A 230 -11.59 8.12 -14.31
C GLY A 230 -12.10 7.40 -15.58
N THR A 231 -11.34 6.45 -16.12
CA THR A 231 -11.75 5.67 -17.30
C THR A 231 -12.88 4.72 -16.92
N THR A 232 -14.00 4.78 -17.66
CA THR A 232 -15.13 3.86 -17.42
C THR A 232 -14.73 2.42 -17.74
N ARG A 233 -15.43 1.47 -17.12
CA ARG A 233 -15.17 0.05 -17.41
C ARG A 233 -15.40 -0.29 -18.88
N ALA A 234 -16.44 0.28 -19.48
CA ALA A 234 -16.77 0.09 -20.90
C ALA A 234 -15.66 0.60 -21.83
N MET A 235 -15.09 1.79 -21.57
CA MET A 235 -13.97 2.32 -22.37
C MET A 235 -12.72 1.45 -22.24
N PHE A 236 -12.41 1.00 -21.02
CA PHE A 236 -11.29 0.11 -20.76
C PHE A 236 -11.41 -1.19 -21.55
N ASP A 237 -12.56 -1.87 -21.45
CA ASP A 237 -12.80 -3.15 -22.12
C ASP A 237 -12.83 -2.98 -23.65
N ALA A 238 -13.41 -1.88 -24.17
CA ALA A 238 -13.42 -1.56 -25.59
C ALA A 238 -12.00 -1.32 -26.14
N GLN A 239 -11.19 -0.53 -25.44
CA GLN A 239 -9.81 -0.28 -25.84
C GLN A 239 -8.98 -1.56 -25.81
N ARG A 240 -9.17 -2.41 -24.79
CA ARG A 240 -8.48 -3.68 -24.67
C ARG A 240 -8.83 -4.63 -25.83
N ALA A 241 -10.09 -4.65 -26.25
CA ALA A 241 -10.55 -5.49 -27.36
C ALA A 241 -9.93 -5.10 -28.71
N ILE A 242 -9.61 -3.81 -28.92
CA ILE A 242 -9.01 -3.31 -30.16
C ILE A 242 -7.48 -3.24 -30.13
N SER A 243 -6.85 -3.55 -29.00
CA SER A 243 -5.39 -3.52 -28.86
C SER A 243 -4.81 -4.90 -29.16
N PRO A 244 -4.07 -5.10 -30.27
CA PRO A 244 -3.55 -6.41 -30.66
C PRO A 244 -2.58 -7.02 -29.64
N THR A 245 -1.87 -6.18 -28.89
CA THR A 245 -0.87 -6.59 -27.89
C THR A 245 -1.03 -5.88 -26.55
N THR A 246 -0.49 -6.49 -25.49
CA THR A 246 -0.39 -5.86 -24.17
C THR A 246 0.43 -4.57 -24.21
N ASP A 247 1.50 -4.54 -25.00
CA ASP A 247 2.37 -3.36 -25.15
C ASP A 247 1.60 -2.17 -25.76
N GLU A 248 0.79 -2.41 -26.80
CA GLU A 248 -0.07 -1.38 -27.38
C GLU A 248 -1.15 -0.90 -26.41
N PHE A 249 -1.75 -1.82 -25.64
CA PHE A 249 -2.74 -1.46 -24.63
C PHE A 249 -2.12 -0.61 -23.50
N ILE A 250 -0.90 -0.94 -23.07
CA ILE A 250 -0.16 -0.14 -22.09
C ILE A 250 0.18 1.25 -22.67
N ALA A 251 0.66 1.32 -23.91
CA ALA A 251 1.04 2.58 -24.55
C ALA A 251 -0.13 3.57 -24.67
N TRP A 252 -1.36 3.08 -24.84
CA TRP A 252 -2.57 3.93 -24.88
C TRP A 252 -2.75 4.78 -23.61
N TRP A 253 -2.32 4.29 -22.45
CA TRP A 253 -2.43 5.04 -21.19
C TRP A 253 -1.61 6.32 -21.16
N ILE A 254 -0.52 6.41 -21.92
CA ILE A 254 0.33 7.60 -21.97
C ILE A 254 -0.48 8.82 -22.42
N GLU A 255 -1.31 8.68 -23.45
CA GLU A 255 -2.14 9.78 -23.95
C GLU A 255 -3.23 10.19 -22.96
N ARG A 256 -3.78 9.21 -22.22
CA ARG A 256 -4.77 9.46 -21.16
C ARG A 256 -4.15 10.21 -19.97
N ILE A 257 -2.93 9.84 -19.59
CA ILE A 257 -2.19 10.49 -18.50
C ILE A 257 -1.80 11.93 -18.88
N LYS A 258 -1.42 12.17 -20.14
CA LYS A 258 -1.03 13.51 -20.63
C LYS A 258 -2.13 14.55 -20.47
N VAL A 259 -3.39 14.15 -20.70
CA VAL A 259 -4.55 15.05 -20.62
C VAL A 259 -5.10 15.21 -19.19
N MET A 260 -4.58 14.46 -18.21
CA MET A 260 -4.95 14.68 -16.82
C MET A 260 -4.46 16.06 -16.35
N PRO A 261 -5.26 16.78 -15.55
CA PRO A 261 -4.89 18.09 -15.05
C PRO A 261 -3.59 17.98 -14.25
N LEU A 262 -2.65 18.86 -14.57
CA LEU A 262 -1.57 19.16 -13.65
C LEU A 262 -2.22 19.92 -12.50
N MET A 263 -2.05 19.44 -11.27
CA MET A 263 -2.48 20.19 -10.12
C MET A 263 -1.79 21.56 -10.20
N GLU A 264 -2.54 22.67 -10.15
CA GLU A 264 -2.03 24.06 -10.19
C GLU A 264 -1.79 24.59 -8.77
N SER A 265 -0.70 25.35 -8.57
CA SER A 265 -0.23 25.79 -7.26
C SER A 265 -1.21 26.77 -6.63
N SER A 266 -2.13 26.25 -5.80
CA SER A 266 -2.86 27.05 -4.82
C SER A 266 -2.07 27.13 -3.53
#